data_AF-A0A2V0PPL3-F1
#
_entry.id   AF-A0A2V0PPL3-F1
#
_cell.length_a   1.000
_cell.length_b   1.000
_cell.length_c   1.000
_cell.angle_alpha   90.00
_cell.angle_beta   90.00
_cell.angle_gamma   90.00
#
_symmetry.space_group_name_H-M   'P 1'
#
loop_
_entity.id
_entity.type
_entity.pdbx_description
1 polymer ?
#
loop_
_entity_poly.entity_id
_entity_poly.type
_entity_poly.pdbx_seq_one_letter_code
_entity_poly.pdbx_strand_id
1 'polypeptide(L)'
;MLAKSSARGAGLPHARCPVNARTRLARRTASSSPQRVTELADGGGSGDPGSGSAAAAPAEKPQRDARALVDAVLEQVRTTDGGISAPPEVSARVDALLDELEAIGAQQTPRPLDNDLLWGNYTVAYTSVARATEAQRRGQPAGGRFRSGVGRALFSTTGLFQSVLRPDVATNKVAFRLFGVLPGYVGLRGRLELVGSGGDTVKVLFDRPVLSFADCLNIRIGPPSSVQLSTTYLDERIRLGKGSRGSLFVFERTAAADAAAMDRVGLERTTPAGVLLLAAMLGAMALGGWGLFRTGAPALQLCGALVWAAAVGMAAVFWKGGIVDGGDEGTQGPQKGAAAPAPAAS
;
A
#
# COMPACT_ATOMS: atom_id res chain seq x y z
N MET A 1 5.18 65.16 -8.49
CA MET A 1 6.49 65.14 -9.20
C MET A 1 7.18 63.84 -8.78
N LEU A 2 7.10 62.77 -9.59
CA LEU A 2 8.10 62.34 -10.60
C LEU A 2 9.48 62.14 -9.97
N ALA A 3 10.11 60.95 -9.92
CA ALA A 3 10.42 59.95 -10.95
C ALA A 3 10.58 58.54 -10.31
N LYS A 4 10.19 57.38 -10.90
CA LYS A 4 10.57 56.64 -12.14
C LYS A 4 11.89 55.83 -12.08
N SER A 5 11.75 54.54 -12.44
CA SER A 5 12.69 53.62 -13.14
C SER A 5 13.56 52.67 -12.28
N SER A 6 13.36 51.33 -12.28
CA SER A 6 13.81 50.30 -13.26
C SER A 6 15.25 49.81 -12.95
N ALA A 7 15.69 48.54 -12.99
CA ALA A 7 15.17 47.22 -13.32
C ALA A 7 16.25 46.14 -12.99
N ARG A 8 15.81 44.87 -12.91
CA ARG A 8 16.49 43.60 -13.30
C ARG A 8 17.79 43.16 -12.60
N GLY A 9 17.77 41.88 -12.19
CA GLY A 9 18.98 41.09 -11.98
C GLY A 9 18.76 39.79 -11.19
N ALA A 10 17.99 38.86 -11.74
CA ALA A 10 17.85 37.51 -11.19
C ALA A 10 19.08 36.65 -11.55
N GLY A 11 19.77 36.12 -10.55
CA GLY A 11 20.79 35.09 -10.68
C GLY A 11 20.36 33.83 -9.93
N LEU A 12 19.95 32.79 -10.67
CA LEU A 12 19.70 31.44 -10.17
C LEU A 12 21.04 30.69 -9.99
N PRO A 13 21.26 29.98 -8.88
CA PRO A 13 22.30 28.97 -8.82
C PRO A 13 21.78 27.60 -9.29
N HIS A 14 22.42 27.07 -10.32
CA HIS A 14 22.34 25.67 -10.75
C HIS A 14 22.83 24.73 -9.63
N ALA A 15 21.95 23.93 -9.05
CA ALA A 15 22.32 22.79 -8.22
C ALA A 15 22.43 21.53 -9.09
N ARG A 16 23.67 21.04 -9.24
CA ARG A 16 24.01 19.78 -9.91
C ARG A 16 23.68 18.58 -9.00
N CYS A 17 23.08 17.54 -9.57
CA CYS A 17 22.93 16.21 -8.96
C CYS A 17 24.28 15.46 -8.95
N PRO A 18 24.65 14.78 -7.85
CA PRO A 18 25.62 13.69 -7.89
C PRO A 18 24.94 12.32 -7.90
N VAL A 19 25.54 11.45 -8.70
CA VAL A 19 25.18 10.05 -9.00
C VAL A 19 26.06 9.11 -8.17
N ASN A 20 25.44 8.02 -7.68
CA ASN A 20 26.00 6.73 -7.25
C ASN A 20 27.02 6.67 -6.08
N ALA A 21 26.65 5.90 -5.05
CA ALA A 21 27.60 5.12 -4.25
C ALA A 21 27.03 3.72 -3.98
N ARG A 22 27.68 2.71 -4.57
CA ARG A 22 27.52 1.28 -4.27
C ARG A 22 28.38 0.96 -3.04
N THR A 23 27.83 0.28 -2.04
CA THR A 23 28.65 -0.29 -0.96
C THR A 23 28.32 -1.76 -0.74
N ARG A 24 29.40 -2.55 -0.64
CA ARG A 24 29.47 -4.01 -0.64
C ARG A 24 29.01 -4.60 0.69
N LEU A 25 28.27 -5.71 0.62
CA LEU A 25 28.01 -6.61 1.75
C LEU A 25 29.24 -7.49 2.01
N ALA A 26 29.72 -7.51 3.25
CA ALA A 26 30.67 -8.52 3.74
C ALA A 26 29.91 -9.60 4.50
N ARG A 27 30.00 -10.82 4.00
CA ARG A 27 29.41 -12.07 4.53
C ARG A 27 30.39 -12.66 5.54
N ARG A 28 29.95 -12.97 6.76
CA ARG A 28 30.73 -13.75 7.73
C ARG A 28 29.89 -14.93 8.22
N THR A 29 30.41 -16.11 7.96
CA THR A 29 29.92 -17.45 8.30
C THR A 29 30.63 -17.97 9.55
N ALA A 30 29.90 -18.60 10.46
CA ALA A 30 30.33 -19.62 11.42
C ALA A 30 29.02 -20.24 11.97
N SER A 31 28.61 -21.50 11.77
CA SER A 31 29.25 -22.82 11.86
C SER A 31 29.82 -23.14 13.23
N SER A 32 29.00 -23.74 14.10
CA SER A 32 29.42 -24.78 15.05
C SER A 32 28.22 -25.38 15.81
N SER A 33 27.82 -26.60 15.43
CA SER A 33 27.35 -27.63 16.39
C SER A 33 28.60 -28.40 16.86
N PRO A 34 28.66 -28.97 18.07
CA PRO A 34 28.00 -30.26 18.41
C PRO A 34 27.51 -30.25 19.89
N GLN A 35 26.89 -31.23 20.55
CA GLN A 35 27.07 -32.68 20.62
C GLN A 35 25.79 -33.35 21.19
N ARG A 36 25.70 -34.64 20.86
CA ARG A 36 24.82 -35.70 21.35
C ARG A 36 25.29 -36.18 22.72
N VAL A 37 24.37 -36.41 23.67
CA VAL A 37 24.54 -37.37 24.77
C VAL A 37 23.28 -38.22 24.84
N THR A 38 23.46 -39.50 24.56
CA THR A 38 22.52 -40.61 24.78
C THR A 38 22.80 -41.19 26.16
N GLU A 39 21.77 -41.32 27.01
CA GLU A 39 21.86 -42.11 28.22
C GLU A 39 20.66 -43.07 28.27
N LEU A 40 20.99 -44.36 28.28
CA LEU A 40 20.09 -45.47 28.54
C LEU A 40 19.87 -45.57 30.06
N ALA A 41 18.63 -45.84 30.47
CA ALA A 41 18.38 -46.57 31.71
C ALA A 41 17.16 -47.47 31.55
N ASP A 42 17.40 -48.71 31.95
CA ASP A 42 16.56 -49.90 31.99
C ASP A 42 15.62 -49.87 33.20
N GLY A 43 14.50 -50.60 33.18
CA GLY A 43 13.66 -50.79 34.36
C GLY A 43 12.21 -51.18 34.09
N GLY A 44 11.94 -52.49 34.08
CA GLY A 44 10.61 -53.06 33.95
C GLY A 44 9.70 -52.91 35.18
N GLY A 45 8.39 -53.01 34.95
CA GLY A 45 7.37 -53.06 35.98
C GLY A 45 5.97 -53.30 35.38
N SER A 46 5.48 -54.52 35.52
CA SER A 46 4.14 -55.00 35.14
C SER A 46 3.05 -54.49 36.09
N GLY A 47 1.90 -54.05 35.55
CA GLY A 47 0.67 -53.76 36.29
C GLY A 47 -0.50 -53.39 35.37
N ASP A 48 -1.61 -54.12 35.50
CA ASP A 48 -2.83 -54.19 34.66
C ASP A 48 -3.78 -52.95 34.79
N PRO A 49 -4.96 -52.83 34.12
CA PRO A 49 -5.39 -51.61 33.46
C PRO A 49 -6.54 -50.91 34.23
N GLY A 50 -6.29 -49.67 34.66
CA GLY A 50 -7.31 -48.81 35.25
C GLY A 50 -7.96 -47.88 34.23
N SER A 51 -9.22 -48.17 33.89
CA SER A 51 -10.14 -47.30 33.18
C SER A 51 -10.14 -45.87 33.73
N GLY A 52 -9.67 -44.92 32.92
CA GLY A 52 -9.77 -43.49 33.17
C GLY A 52 -9.96 -42.76 31.86
N SER A 53 -11.20 -42.36 31.58
CA SER A 53 -11.55 -41.47 30.48
C SER A 53 -10.89 -40.10 30.71
N ALA A 54 -9.69 -39.91 30.18
CA ALA A 54 -9.07 -38.61 30.04
C ALA A 54 -9.48 -38.08 28.66
N ALA A 55 -10.44 -37.15 28.66
CA ALA A 55 -10.70 -36.31 27.51
C ALA A 55 -9.37 -35.69 27.09
N ALA A 56 -8.91 -36.04 25.88
CA ALA A 56 -7.72 -35.46 25.30
C ALA A 56 -7.91 -33.95 25.24
N ALA A 57 -7.21 -33.23 26.11
CA ALA A 57 -7.02 -31.80 25.97
C ALA A 57 -6.51 -31.56 24.53
N PRO A 58 -7.10 -30.62 23.78
CA PRO A 58 -6.61 -30.32 22.45
C PRO A 58 -5.13 -29.97 22.57
N ALA A 59 -4.29 -30.72 21.86
CA ALA A 59 -2.86 -30.50 21.83
C ALA A 59 -2.60 -29.03 21.49
N GLU A 60 -2.17 -28.26 22.49
CA GLU A 60 -1.79 -26.87 22.33
C GLU A 60 -0.64 -26.86 21.32
N LYS A 61 -0.91 -26.34 20.11
CA LYS A 61 0.13 -26.23 19.10
C LYS A 61 1.29 -25.45 19.74
N PRO A 62 2.56 -25.92 19.62
CA PRO A 62 3.69 -25.16 20.14
C PRO A 62 3.62 -23.74 19.58
N GLN A 63 3.34 -22.76 20.43
CA GLN A 63 3.18 -21.39 19.98
C GLN A 63 4.55 -20.92 19.48
N ARG A 64 4.67 -20.73 18.17
CA ARG A 64 5.91 -20.27 17.57
C ARG A 64 6.21 -18.86 18.08
N ASP A 65 7.48 -18.61 18.36
CA ASP A 65 7.96 -17.27 18.69
C ASP A 65 7.60 -16.30 17.56
N ALA A 66 7.10 -15.11 17.92
CA ALA A 66 6.66 -14.08 16.98
C ALA A 66 7.77 -13.72 16.00
N ARG A 67 9.03 -13.63 16.47
CA ARG A 67 10.18 -13.33 15.60
C ARG A 67 10.38 -14.40 14.52
N ALA A 68 10.23 -15.67 14.86
CA ALA A 68 10.34 -16.77 13.91
C ALA A 68 9.21 -16.75 12.87
N LEU A 69 8.00 -16.34 13.26
CA LEU A 69 6.89 -16.13 12.33
C LEU A 69 7.17 -14.97 11.37
N VAL A 70 7.67 -13.84 11.89
CA VAL A 70 8.07 -12.69 11.06
C VAL A 70 9.15 -13.07 10.04
N ASP A 71 10.17 -13.82 10.46
CA ASP A 71 11.21 -14.33 9.56
C ASP A 71 10.63 -15.22 8.46
N ALA A 72 9.72 -16.13 8.83
CA ALA A 72 9.07 -17.03 7.88
C ALA A 72 8.17 -16.30 6.87
N VAL A 73 7.49 -15.23 7.29
CA VAL A 73 6.69 -14.37 6.40
C VAL A 73 7.61 -13.63 5.43
N LEU A 74 8.62 -12.93 5.95
CA LEU A 74 9.51 -12.09 5.14
C LEU A 74 10.29 -12.91 4.10
N GLU A 75 10.77 -14.11 4.46
CA GLU A 75 11.47 -14.96 3.48
C GLU A 75 10.53 -15.43 2.35
N GLN A 76 9.27 -15.78 2.66
CA GLN A 76 8.33 -16.23 1.65
C GLN A 76 7.90 -15.11 0.69
N VAL A 77 7.75 -13.87 1.19
CA VAL A 77 7.23 -12.77 0.37
C VAL A 77 8.31 -12.05 -0.45
N ARG A 78 9.59 -12.23 -0.09
CA ARG A 78 10.76 -11.53 -0.68
C ARG A 78 10.80 -11.57 -2.21
N THR A 79 10.32 -12.65 -2.84
CA THR A 79 10.37 -12.84 -4.30
C THR A 79 9.00 -12.70 -4.99
N THR A 80 7.98 -12.22 -4.28
CA THR A 80 6.57 -12.25 -4.74
C THR A 80 6.08 -10.95 -5.39
N ASP A 81 6.93 -9.94 -5.56
CA ASP A 81 6.55 -8.61 -6.08
C ASP A 81 5.32 -8.02 -5.34
N GLY A 82 5.35 -8.04 -4.00
CA GLY A 82 4.24 -7.57 -3.17
C GLY A 82 3.02 -8.50 -3.17
N GLY A 83 3.21 -9.80 -3.45
CA GLY A 83 2.15 -10.80 -3.54
C GLY A 83 1.59 -11.03 -4.95
N ILE A 84 1.99 -10.23 -5.96
CA ILE A 84 1.46 -10.36 -7.33
C ILE A 84 1.92 -11.66 -8.00
N SER A 85 3.18 -12.05 -7.82
CA SER A 85 3.73 -13.28 -8.40
C SER A 85 3.67 -14.48 -7.45
N ALA A 86 3.00 -14.34 -6.30
CA ALA A 86 2.86 -15.43 -5.34
C ALA A 86 1.95 -16.54 -5.89
N PRO A 87 2.42 -17.79 -5.97
CA PRO A 87 1.54 -18.93 -6.22
C PRO A 87 0.47 -19.06 -5.12
N PRO A 88 -0.73 -19.59 -5.43
CA PRO A 88 -1.82 -19.74 -4.45
C PRO A 88 -1.39 -20.45 -3.16
N GLU A 89 -0.52 -21.46 -3.27
CA GLU A 89 -0.01 -22.17 -2.10
C GLU A 89 0.93 -21.33 -1.22
N VAL A 90 1.74 -20.46 -1.83
CA VAL A 90 2.60 -19.52 -1.08
C VAL A 90 1.72 -18.51 -0.38
N SER A 91 0.73 -17.95 -1.07
CA SER A 91 -0.23 -17.03 -0.45
C SER A 91 -0.98 -17.67 0.72
N ALA A 92 -1.45 -18.92 0.57
CA ALA A 92 -2.12 -19.63 1.65
C ALA A 92 -1.20 -19.87 2.86
N ARG A 93 0.07 -20.22 2.64
CA ARG A 93 1.06 -20.38 3.72
C ARG A 93 1.37 -19.07 4.42
N VAL A 94 1.56 -17.99 3.67
CA VAL A 94 1.79 -16.66 4.23
C VAL A 94 0.57 -16.22 5.04
N ASP A 95 -0.64 -16.34 4.48
CA ASP A 95 -1.88 -15.94 5.16
C ASP A 95 -2.09 -16.71 6.48
N ALA A 96 -1.70 -17.99 6.55
CA ALA A 96 -1.74 -18.78 7.79
C ALA A 96 -0.74 -18.28 8.85
N LEU A 97 0.48 -17.89 8.43
CA LEU A 97 1.46 -17.27 9.34
C LEU A 97 0.97 -15.90 9.84
N LEU A 98 0.28 -15.15 8.98
CA LEU A 98 -0.33 -13.88 9.36
C LEU A 98 -1.44 -14.07 10.40
N ASP A 99 -2.25 -15.15 10.32
CA ASP A 99 -3.24 -15.46 11.37
C ASP A 99 -2.60 -15.72 12.73
N GLU A 100 -1.48 -16.46 12.76
CA GLU A 100 -0.74 -16.70 14.00
C GLU A 100 -0.20 -15.38 14.58
N LEU A 101 0.32 -14.49 13.73
CA LEU A 101 0.78 -13.15 14.14
C LEU A 101 -0.38 -12.24 14.59
N GLU A 102 -1.55 -12.31 13.94
CA GLU A 102 -2.75 -11.58 14.37
C GLU A 102 -3.19 -12.03 15.77
N ALA A 103 -3.13 -13.34 16.07
CA ALA A 103 -3.48 -13.88 17.38
C ALA A 103 -2.50 -13.42 18.48
N ILE A 104 -1.21 -13.33 18.17
CA ILE A 104 -0.20 -12.74 19.06
C ILE A 104 -0.44 -11.24 19.23
N GLY A 105 -0.73 -10.55 18.13
CA GLY A 105 -1.02 -9.11 18.08
C GLY A 105 -2.20 -8.69 18.95
N ALA A 106 -3.26 -9.51 19.01
CA ALA A 106 -4.41 -9.29 19.87
C ALA A 106 -4.06 -9.25 21.38
N GLN A 107 -2.90 -9.78 21.77
CA GLN A 107 -2.40 -9.81 23.14
C GLN A 107 -1.30 -8.78 23.39
N GLN A 108 -0.91 -8.00 22.37
CA GLN A 108 0.18 -7.02 22.49
C GLN A 108 -0.18 -5.87 23.43
N THR A 109 0.75 -5.55 24.33
CA THR A 109 0.70 -4.38 25.21
C THR A 109 2.04 -3.64 25.11
N PRO A 110 2.05 -2.34 24.74
CA PRO A 110 0.91 -1.51 24.37
C PRO A 110 0.24 -1.98 23.08
N ARG A 111 -1.03 -1.56 22.88
CA ARG A 111 -1.74 -1.84 21.63
C ARG A 111 -1.02 -1.21 20.44
N PRO A 112 -1.16 -1.77 19.22
CA PRO A 112 -0.41 -1.29 18.07
C PRO A 112 -0.57 0.20 17.75
N LEU A 113 -1.75 0.80 18.00
CA LEU A 113 -1.97 2.24 17.75
C LEU A 113 -1.39 3.15 18.84
N ASP A 114 -1.21 2.64 20.05
CA ASP A 114 -0.60 3.36 21.17
C ASP A 114 0.93 3.16 21.23
N ASN A 115 1.46 2.29 20.38
CA ASN A 115 2.88 1.96 20.33
C ASN A 115 3.66 2.97 19.47
N ASP A 116 4.76 3.50 20.00
CA ASP A 116 5.63 4.43 19.28
C ASP A 116 6.26 3.82 18.01
N LEU A 117 6.35 2.48 17.93
CA LEU A 117 6.77 1.77 16.74
C LEU A 117 5.77 1.91 15.58
N LEU A 118 4.57 2.46 15.77
CA LEU A 118 3.64 2.71 14.67
C LEU A 118 4.23 3.72 13.67
N TRP A 119 4.92 4.73 14.19
CA TRP A 119 5.40 5.87 13.42
C TRP A 119 6.63 5.50 12.58
N GLY A 120 6.57 5.75 11.28
CA GLY A 120 7.71 5.53 10.39
C GLY A 120 7.34 5.22 8.95
N ASN A 121 8.38 4.87 8.20
CA ASN A 121 8.29 4.52 6.79
C ASN A 121 8.34 3.00 6.63
N TYR A 122 7.49 2.50 5.75
CA TYR A 122 7.40 1.07 5.47
C TYR A 122 7.36 0.82 3.96
N THR A 123 7.98 -0.26 3.54
CA THR A 123 7.74 -0.89 2.26
C THR A 123 6.53 -1.81 2.37
N VAL A 124 5.66 -1.80 1.37
CA VAL A 124 4.57 -2.78 1.27
C VAL A 124 5.16 -4.08 0.73
N ALA A 125 5.54 -4.98 1.64
CA ALA A 125 6.24 -6.23 1.31
C ALA A 125 5.30 -7.29 0.72
N TYR A 126 4.04 -7.31 1.15
CA TYR A 126 3.05 -8.28 0.68
C TYR A 126 1.63 -7.76 0.83
N THR A 127 0.78 -8.11 -0.14
CA THR A 127 -0.66 -7.87 -0.08
C THR A 127 -1.42 -9.12 -0.49
N SER A 128 -2.38 -9.55 0.33
CA SER A 128 -3.30 -10.64 0.01
C SER A 128 -4.73 -10.12 -0.07
N VAL A 129 -5.45 -10.59 -1.08
CA VAL A 129 -6.90 -10.44 -1.22
C VAL A 129 -7.59 -11.81 -1.21
N ALA A 130 -6.92 -12.86 -0.74
CA ALA A 130 -7.44 -14.23 -0.78
C ALA A 130 -8.78 -14.34 -0.03
N ARG A 131 -8.93 -13.57 1.05
CA ARG A 131 -10.13 -13.48 1.90
C ARG A 131 -11.21 -12.54 1.36
N ALA A 132 -10.90 -11.75 0.34
CA ALA A 132 -11.90 -10.94 -0.34
C ALA A 132 -12.75 -11.85 -1.23
N THR A 133 -14.07 -11.70 -1.16
CA THR A 133 -15.01 -12.37 -2.07
C THR A 133 -14.68 -12.01 -3.53
N GLU A 134 -15.13 -12.84 -4.48
CA GLU A 134 -14.88 -12.61 -5.91
C GLU A 134 -15.37 -11.22 -6.39
N ALA A 135 -16.48 -10.74 -5.85
CA ALA A 135 -16.99 -9.39 -6.09
C ALA A 135 -16.06 -8.30 -5.52
N GLN A 136 -15.41 -8.56 -4.39
CA GLN A 136 -14.47 -7.65 -3.74
C GLN A 136 -13.08 -7.65 -4.43
N ARG A 137 -12.65 -8.75 -5.06
CA ARG A 137 -11.34 -8.83 -5.78
C ARG A 137 -11.25 -7.87 -6.98
N ARG A 138 -12.37 -7.52 -7.62
CA ARG A 138 -12.44 -6.51 -8.69
C ARG A 138 -12.11 -5.11 -8.13
N GLY A 139 -10.83 -4.73 -8.17
CA GLY A 139 -10.35 -3.38 -7.86
C GLY A 139 -9.33 -3.24 -6.73
N GLN A 140 -8.78 -4.35 -6.21
CA GLN A 140 -8.00 -4.36 -4.95
C GLN A 140 -6.49 -4.70 -4.98
N PRO A 141 -5.73 -4.78 -6.10
CA PRO A 141 -4.28 -4.87 -5.93
C PRO A 141 -3.74 -3.56 -5.36
N ALA A 142 -2.86 -3.62 -4.36
CA ALA A 142 -2.18 -2.42 -3.87
C ALA A 142 -1.45 -1.73 -5.03
N GLY A 143 -1.87 -0.50 -5.35
CA GLY A 143 -1.47 0.23 -6.56
C GLY A 143 -2.58 0.39 -7.61
N GLY A 144 -3.78 -0.15 -7.40
CA GLY A 144 -4.97 0.10 -8.23
C GLY A 144 -4.80 -0.35 -9.69
N ARG A 145 -5.52 0.31 -10.62
CA ARG A 145 -5.47 -0.01 -12.07
C ARG A 145 -4.07 0.14 -12.68
N PHE A 146 -3.16 0.88 -12.03
CA PHE A 146 -1.77 1.06 -12.47
C PHE A 146 -0.95 -0.24 -12.45
N ARG A 147 -1.38 -1.25 -11.68
CA ARG A 147 -0.72 -2.58 -11.66
C ARG A 147 -1.49 -3.68 -12.41
N SER A 148 -2.53 -3.32 -13.17
CA SER A 148 -3.19 -4.24 -14.11
C SER A 148 -2.31 -4.47 -15.36
N GLY A 149 -2.56 -5.52 -16.15
CA GLY A 149 -1.67 -5.96 -17.24
C GLY A 149 -1.12 -4.84 -18.15
N VAL A 150 -2.00 -3.98 -18.69
CA VAL A 150 -1.61 -2.83 -19.53
C VAL A 150 -0.89 -1.75 -18.71
N GLY A 151 -1.30 -1.54 -17.46
CA GLY A 151 -0.64 -0.61 -16.52
C GLY A 151 0.81 -1.00 -16.24
N ARG A 152 1.11 -2.30 -16.06
CA ARG A 152 2.47 -2.80 -15.78
C ARG A 152 3.43 -2.63 -16.96
N ALA A 153 2.92 -2.76 -18.18
CA ALA A 153 3.71 -2.54 -19.39
C ALA A 153 4.13 -1.06 -19.56
N LEU A 154 3.26 -0.13 -19.16
CA LEU A 154 3.53 1.31 -19.24
C LEU A 154 4.28 1.84 -18.01
N PHE A 155 3.97 1.31 -16.82
CA PHE A 155 4.48 1.74 -15.52
C PHE A 155 5.11 0.56 -14.79
N SER A 156 6.43 0.40 -14.94
CA SER A 156 7.16 -0.62 -14.18
C SER A 156 7.27 -0.16 -12.73
N THR A 157 6.52 -0.79 -11.81
CA THR A 157 6.58 -0.47 -10.38
C THR A 157 7.99 -0.73 -9.86
N THR A 158 8.60 0.28 -9.23
CA THR A 158 9.94 0.19 -8.64
C THR A 158 9.91 0.22 -7.12
N GLY A 159 8.78 0.57 -6.51
CA GLY A 159 8.62 0.56 -5.07
C GLY A 159 7.19 0.89 -4.63
N LEU A 160 6.79 0.29 -3.51
CA LEU A 160 5.51 0.51 -2.84
C LEU A 160 5.81 0.86 -1.40
N PHE A 161 5.36 2.03 -0.97
CA PHE A 161 5.67 2.55 0.34
C PHE A 161 4.41 3.07 1.00
N GLN A 162 4.33 2.87 2.31
CA GLN A 162 3.35 3.49 3.18
C GLN A 162 4.07 4.10 4.37
N SER A 163 3.61 5.24 4.84
CA SER A 163 4.14 5.83 6.07
C SER A 163 3.02 6.32 6.96
N VAL A 164 3.25 6.21 8.25
CA VAL A 164 2.44 6.83 9.30
C VAL A 164 3.35 7.81 10.01
N LEU A 165 3.06 9.09 9.85
CA LEU A 165 3.88 10.21 10.26
C LEU A 165 3.13 11.01 11.32
N ARG A 166 3.88 11.57 12.27
CA ARG A 166 3.31 12.45 13.29
C ARG A 166 2.84 13.78 12.67
N PRO A 167 1.81 14.43 13.23
CA PRO A 167 0.99 13.94 14.36
C PRO A 167 -0.08 12.92 13.94
N ASP A 168 -0.58 12.98 12.71
CA ASP A 168 -1.75 12.21 12.26
C ASP A 168 -1.79 12.05 10.73
N VAL A 169 -0.62 11.86 10.09
CA VAL A 169 -0.50 11.86 8.63
C VAL A 169 -0.18 10.45 8.10
N ALA A 170 -0.95 9.99 7.11
CA ALA A 170 -0.66 8.76 6.38
C ALA A 170 -0.33 9.11 4.93
N THR A 171 0.75 8.52 4.42
CA THR A 171 1.14 8.66 3.01
C THR A 171 1.27 7.30 2.35
N ASN A 172 0.83 7.22 1.10
CA ASN A 172 1.03 6.06 0.23
C ASN A 172 1.79 6.52 -1.01
N LYS A 173 2.84 5.81 -1.39
CA LYS A 173 3.65 6.11 -2.57
C LYS A 173 3.83 4.86 -3.41
N VAL A 174 3.45 4.97 -4.68
CA VAL A 174 3.71 3.96 -5.72
C VAL A 174 4.72 4.56 -6.68
N ALA A 175 5.99 4.17 -6.55
CA ALA A 175 7.05 4.57 -7.44
C ALA A 175 7.07 3.68 -8.68
N PHE A 176 7.32 4.27 -9.85
CA PHE A 176 7.35 3.56 -11.12
C PHE A 176 8.38 4.17 -12.08
N ARG A 177 8.64 3.42 -13.17
CA ARG A 177 9.28 3.94 -14.38
C ARG A 177 8.33 3.87 -15.56
N LEU A 178 8.04 5.02 -16.15
CA LEU A 178 7.27 5.12 -17.39
C LEU A 178 8.16 4.62 -18.55
N PHE A 179 7.66 3.63 -19.29
CA PHE A 179 8.40 2.90 -20.33
C PHE A 179 9.76 2.33 -19.86
N GLY A 180 9.92 2.10 -18.55
CA GLY A 180 11.19 1.64 -17.99
C GLY A 180 12.30 2.70 -17.89
N VAL A 181 12.07 3.95 -18.35
CA VAL A 181 13.12 4.98 -18.42
C VAL A 181 12.85 6.15 -17.50
N LEU A 182 11.65 6.73 -17.58
CA LEU A 182 11.34 7.98 -16.89
C LEU A 182 10.81 7.70 -15.48
N PRO A 183 11.52 8.09 -14.41
CA PRO A 183 11.04 7.88 -13.05
C PRO A 183 9.82 8.75 -12.76
N GLY A 184 8.90 8.20 -11.99
CA GLY A 184 7.73 8.91 -11.48
C GLY A 184 7.12 8.19 -10.29
N TYR A 185 6.10 8.80 -9.70
CA TYR A 185 5.30 8.16 -8.65
C TYR A 185 3.87 8.67 -8.63
N VAL A 186 2.99 7.85 -8.06
CA VAL A 186 1.68 8.29 -7.55
C VAL A 186 1.78 8.39 -6.04
N GLY A 187 1.51 9.58 -5.52
CA GLY A 187 1.50 9.88 -4.10
C GLY A 187 0.10 10.16 -3.60
N LEU A 188 -0.27 9.59 -2.45
CA LEU A 188 -1.44 9.99 -1.68
C LEU A 188 -0.98 10.44 -0.31
N ARG A 189 -1.64 11.48 0.20
CA ARG A 189 -1.48 11.99 1.56
C ARG A 189 -2.85 12.15 2.17
N GLY A 190 -2.97 11.76 3.43
CA GLY A 190 -4.23 11.81 4.15
C GLY A 190 -4.04 11.97 5.65
N ARG A 191 -5.14 12.23 6.33
CA ARG A 191 -5.22 12.31 7.79
C ARG A 191 -5.68 10.97 8.36
N LEU A 192 -5.02 10.48 9.40
CA LEU A 192 -5.49 9.34 10.18
C LEU A 192 -6.54 9.81 11.19
N GLU A 193 -7.64 9.09 11.22
CA GLU A 193 -8.70 9.22 12.20
C GLU A 193 -8.91 7.87 12.88
N LEU A 194 -8.93 7.84 14.21
CA LEU A 194 -9.25 6.63 14.96
C LEU A 194 -10.73 6.31 14.78
N VAL A 195 -11.04 5.05 14.44
CA VAL A 195 -12.41 4.61 14.22
C VAL A 195 -12.66 3.29 14.96
N GLY A 196 -13.81 3.18 15.61
CA GLY A 196 -14.24 1.99 16.34
C GLY A 196 -13.87 2.02 17.83
N SER A 197 -14.57 1.20 18.62
CA SER A 197 -14.37 1.09 20.08
C SER A 197 -13.14 0.25 20.46
N GLY A 198 -12.63 -0.55 19.52
CA GLY A 198 -11.49 -1.45 19.74
C GLY A 198 -10.12 -0.76 19.75
N GLY A 199 -10.02 0.50 19.30
CA GLY A 199 -8.76 1.26 19.34
C GLY A 199 -7.66 0.77 18.40
N ASP A 200 -7.90 -0.22 17.54
CA ASP A 200 -6.90 -0.80 16.63
C ASP A 200 -7.15 -0.47 15.15
N THR A 201 -8.23 0.28 14.86
CA THR A 201 -8.65 0.61 13.50
C THR A 201 -8.51 2.11 13.22
N VAL A 202 -7.87 2.41 12.08
CA VAL A 202 -7.75 3.77 11.56
C VAL A 202 -8.52 3.90 10.25
N LYS A 203 -9.24 5.00 10.11
CA LYS A 203 -9.72 5.49 8.82
C LYS A 203 -8.75 6.55 8.34
N VAL A 204 -8.26 6.41 7.13
CA VAL A 204 -7.43 7.41 6.47
C VAL A 204 -8.25 8.09 5.39
N LEU A 205 -8.38 9.40 5.49
CA LEU A 205 -8.99 10.24 4.47
C LEU A 205 -7.88 10.81 3.59
N PHE A 206 -7.71 10.26 2.40
CA PHE A 206 -6.70 10.70 1.43
C PHE A 206 -7.23 11.84 0.56
N ASP A 207 -6.39 12.85 0.40
CA ASP A 207 -6.55 13.90 -0.60
C ASP A 207 -6.42 13.32 -2.02
N ARG A 208 -6.73 14.17 -3.02
CA ARG A 208 -6.52 13.84 -4.42
C ARG A 208 -5.09 13.35 -4.67
N PRO A 209 -4.90 12.17 -5.29
CA PRO A 209 -3.59 11.67 -5.66
C PRO A 209 -2.77 12.66 -6.49
N VAL A 210 -1.47 12.69 -6.26
CA VAL A 210 -0.50 13.43 -7.06
C VAL A 210 0.23 12.43 -7.95
N LEU A 211 0.17 12.63 -9.26
CA LEU A 211 1.07 12.00 -10.21
C LEU A 211 2.26 12.93 -10.44
N SER A 212 3.46 12.41 -10.20
CA SER A 212 4.71 13.14 -10.40
C SER A 212 5.61 12.40 -11.39
N PHE A 213 6.25 13.16 -12.27
CA PHE A 213 7.33 12.68 -13.14
C PHE A 213 8.58 13.54 -12.96
N ALA A 214 9.73 12.86 -12.86
CA ALA A 214 11.04 13.49 -12.68
C ALA A 214 11.07 14.60 -11.61
N ASP A 215 10.24 14.46 -10.56
CA ASP A 215 10.07 15.36 -9.42
C ASP A 215 9.70 16.83 -9.76
N CYS A 216 9.42 17.14 -11.03
CA CYS A 216 9.15 18.49 -11.50
C CYS A 216 7.80 18.64 -12.19
N LEU A 217 7.25 17.55 -12.74
CA LEU A 217 5.96 17.57 -13.43
C LEU A 217 4.90 16.91 -12.55
N ASN A 218 4.19 17.75 -11.79
CA ASN A 218 3.18 17.30 -10.84
C ASN A 218 1.78 17.62 -11.34
N ILE A 219 0.87 16.67 -11.25
CA ILE A 219 -0.54 16.80 -11.63
C ILE A 219 -1.39 16.07 -10.59
N ARG A 220 -2.40 16.74 -10.04
CA ARG A 220 -3.41 16.08 -9.21
C ARG A 220 -4.44 15.36 -10.06
N ILE A 221 -4.72 14.10 -9.74
CA ILE A 221 -5.55 13.21 -10.53
C ILE A 221 -6.62 12.59 -9.63
N GLY A 222 -7.79 12.29 -10.20
CA GLY A 222 -8.85 11.60 -9.46
C GLY A 222 -9.53 12.40 -8.34
N PRO A 223 -10.54 11.80 -7.70
CA PRO A 223 -11.15 12.31 -6.48
C PRO A 223 -10.29 11.99 -5.24
N PRO A 224 -10.58 12.64 -4.09
CA PRO A 224 -10.18 12.14 -2.77
C PRO A 224 -10.68 10.70 -2.55
N SER A 225 -10.08 9.97 -1.61
CA SER A 225 -10.48 8.59 -1.31
C SER A 225 -10.35 8.28 0.18
N SER A 226 -11.00 7.23 0.67
CA SER A 226 -10.85 6.78 2.06
C SER A 226 -10.53 5.29 2.16
N VAL A 227 -9.75 4.93 3.18
CA VAL A 227 -9.38 3.55 3.48
C VAL A 227 -9.49 3.31 4.98
N GLN A 228 -10.10 2.19 5.36
CA GLN A 228 -10.07 1.71 6.74
C GLN A 228 -9.11 0.53 6.85
N LEU A 229 -8.18 0.63 7.80
CA LEU A 229 -7.17 -0.39 8.07
C LEU A 229 -7.04 -0.59 9.57
N SER A 230 -7.16 -1.83 10.02
CA SER A 230 -6.79 -2.24 11.37
C SER A 230 -5.33 -2.63 11.42
N THR A 231 -4.59 -2.14 12.41
CA THR A 231 -3.22 -2.60 12.68
C THR A 231 -3.29 -3.75 13.66
N THR A 232 -3.09 -4.97 13.18
CA THR A 232 -3.35 -6.18 13.95
C THR A 232 -2.13 -6.73 14.68
N TYR A 233 -0.93 -6.38 14.25
CA TYR A 233 0.34 -6.74 14.88
C TYR A 233 1.40 -5.71 14.54
N LEU A 234 2.32 -5.44 15.46
CA LEU A 234 3.41 -4.49 15.27
C LEU A 234 4.65 -4.90 16.06
N ASP A 235 5.82 -4.85 15.41
CA ASP A 235 7.13 -4.98 16.05
C ASP A 235 8.16 -4.01 15.42
N GLU A 236 9.45 -4.18 15.74
CA GLU A 236 10.52 -3.32 15.23
C GLU A 236 10.80 -3.50 13.72
N ARG A 237 10.26 -4.54 13.09
CA ARG A 237 10.55 -4.91 11.68
C ARG A 237 9.33 -4.76 10.80
N ILE A 238 8.17 -5.19 11.25
CA ILE A 238 6.95 -5.24 10.48
C ILE A 238 5.76 -4.64 11.21
N ARG A 239 4.78 -4.24 10.42
CA ARG A 239 3.44 -3.92 10.84
C ARG A 239 2.45 -4.67 9.96
N LEU A 240 1.48 -5.33 10.58
CA LEU A 240 0.41 -6.00 9.88
C LEU A 240 -0.83 -5.11 9.80
N GLY A 241 -1.40 -5.04 8.60
CA GLY A 241 -2.62 -4.30 8.32
C GLY A 241 -3.72 -5.20 7.80
N LYS A 242 -4.95 -4.97 8.26
CA LYS A 242 -6.15 -5.65 7.80
C LYS A 242 -7.16 -4.63 7.30
N GLY A 243 -7.47 -4.67 6.01
CA GLY A 243 -8.50 -3.84 5.41
C GLY A 243 -9.90 -4.31 5.80
N SER A 244 -10.88 -3.40 5.80
CA SER A 244 -12.29 -3.71 6.11
C SER A 244 -12.91 -4.80 5.24
N ARG A 245 -12.35 -5.04 4.04
CA ARG A 245 -12.81 -6.07 3.09
C ARG A 245 -12.00 -7.37 3.18
N GLY A 246 -11.25 -7.58 4.26
CA GLY A 246 -10.47 -8.79 4.51
C GLY A 246 -9.11 -8.84 3.81
N SER A 247 -8.69 -7.78 3.12
CA SER A 247 -7.36 -7.72 2.51
C SER A 247 -6.27 -7.61 3.60
N LEU A 248 -5.20 -8.39 3.47
CA LEU A 248 -4.07 -8.38 4.40
C LEU A 248 -2.88 -7.64 3.80
N PHE A 249 -2.15 -6.93 4.64
CA PHE A 249 -0.98 -6.14 4.26
C PHE A 249 0.17 -6.43 5.23
N VAL A 250 1.35 -6.65 4.67
CA VAL A 250 2.61 -6.70 5.42
C VAL A 250 3.43 -5.47 5.07
N PHE A 251 3.67 -4.63 6.07
CA PHE A 251 4.48 -3.44 5.97
C PHE A 251 5.83 -3.71 6.64
N GLU A 252 6.93 -3.63 5.90
CA GLU A 252 8.28 -3.89 6.41
C GLU A 252 9.07 -2.59 6.51
N ARG A 253 9.81 -2.41 7.61
CA ARG A 253 10.75 -1.30 7.78
C ARG A 253 12.01 -1.60 6.99
N THR A 254 12.30 -0.78 5.99
CA THR A 254 13.47 -0.96 5.13
C THR A 254 14.17 0.37 4.87
N ALA A 255 15.48 0.32 4.61
CA ALA A 255 16.24 1.50 4.20
C ALA A 255 15.69 2.14 2.91
N ALA A 256 15.04 1.35 2.03
CA ALA A 256 14.39 1.87 0.84
C ALA A 256 13.16 2.72 1.18
N ALA A 257 12.39 2.34 2.21
CA ALA A 257 11.27 3.13 2.69
C ALA A 257 11.73 4.48 3.29
N ASP A 258 12.82 4.47 4.05
CA ASP A 258 13.39 5.69 4.63
C ASP A 258 13.95 6.64 3.56
N ALA A 259 14.54 6.09 2.49
CA ALA A 259 15.03 6.87 1.36
C ALA A 259 13.90 7.38 0.43
N ALA A 260 12.64 6.94 0.61
CA ALA A 260 11.55 7.24 -0.31
C ALA A 260 10.95 8.66 -0.17
N ALA A 261 11.47 9.50 0.72
CA ALA A 261 11.04 10.89 0.96
C ALA A 261 9.51 11.00 1.21
N MET A 262 9.02 10.14 2.10
CA MET A 262 7.58 9.94 2.36
C MET A 262 6.91 11.14 3.05
N ASP A 263 7.69 12.02 3.67
CA ASP A 263 7.27 13.28 4.30
C ASP A 263 6.74 14.30 3.28
N ARG A 264 7.30 14.29 2.06
CA ARG A 264 6.96 15.22 0.98
C ARG A 264 5.79 14.77 0.11
N VAL A 265 5.51 13.46 0.10
CA VAL A 265 4.51 12.84 -0.75
C VAL A 265 3.14 13.50 -0.57
N GLY A 266 2.54 13.92 -1.68
CA GLY A 266 1.19 14.50 -1.74
C GLY A 266 1.13 16.00 -1.42
N LEU A 267 2.25 16.61 -1.01
CA LEU A 267 2.34 18.07 -0.79
C LEU A 267 2.56 18.85 -2.09
N GLU A 268 2.88 18.15 -3.18
CA GLU A 268 3.20 18.79 -4.44
C GLU A 268 1.96 19.48 -5.03
N ARG A 269 2.22 20.65 -5.63
CA ARG A 269 1.21 21.44 -6.33
C ARG A 269 1.22 21.08 -7.79
N THR A 270 0.03 21.09 -8.41
CA THR A 270 -0.09 20.96 -9.86
C THR A 270 0.74 22.05 -10.54
N THR A 271 1.65 21.63 -11.43
CA THR A 271 2.54 22.54 -12.14
C THR A 271 1.91 22.95 -13.48
N PRO A 272 2.05 24.22 -13.92
CA PRO A 272 1.60 24.64 -15.25
C PRO A 272 2.24 23.81 -16.36
N ALA A 273 3.53 23.46 -16.20
CA ALA A 273 4.25 22.60 -17.14
C ALA A 273 3.64 21.20 -17.24
N GLY A 274 3.28 20.57 -16.11
CA GLY A 274 2.60 19.28 -16.10
C GLY A 274 1.24 19.34 -16.80
N VAL A 275 0.44 20.37 -16.53
CA VAL A 275 -0.85 20.58 -17.19
C VAL A 275 -0.68 20.79 -18.70
N LEU A 276 0.27 21.64 -19.10
CA LEU A 276 0.55 21.92 -20.51
C LEU A 276 1.02 20.66 -21.24
N LEU A 277 1.90 19.86 -20.63
CA LEU A 277 2.37 18.61 -21.20
C LEU A 277 1.22 17.61 -21.39
N LEU A 278 0.35 17.46 -20.39
CA LEU A 278 -0.81 16.58 -20.48
C LEU A 278 -1.78 17.05 -21.58
N ALA A 279 -2.06 18.35 -21.64
CA ALA A 279 -2.90 18.94 -22.67
C ALA A 279 -2.29 18.76 -24.08
N ALA A 280 -0.98 18.99 -24.22
CA ALA A 280 -0.26 18.80 -25.47
C ALA A 280 -0.28 17.32 -25.92
N MET A 281 -0.09 16.38 -24.99
CA MET A 281 -0.16 14.94 -25.28
C MET A 281 -1.57 14.54 -25.76
N LEU A 282 -2.61 14.95 -25.04
CA LEU A 282 -4.00 14.67 -25.44
C LEU A 282 -4.35 15.33 -26.78
N GLY A 283 -3.91 16.57 -27.00
CA GLY A 283 -4.07 17.29 -28.26
C GLY A 283 -3.36 16.60 -29.43
N ALA A 284 -2.12 16.14 -29.22
CA ALA A 284 -1.36 15.40 -30.23
C ALA A 284 -2.05 14.07 -30.60
N MET A 285 -2.58 13.33 -29.61
CA MET A 285 -3.36 12.13 -29.87
C MET A 285 -4.66 12.43 -30.64
N ALA A 286 -5.35 13.52 -30.30
CA ALA A 286 -6.55 13.94 -31.01
C ALA A 286 -6.25 14.29 -32.48
N LEU A 287 -5.21 15.10 -32.72
CA LEU A 287 -4.78 15.49 -34.07
C LEU A 287 -4.22 14.31 -34.88
N GLY A 288 -3.43 13.44 -34.25
CA GLY A 288 -2.90 12.23 -34.89
C GLY A 288 -4.00 11.25 -35.28
N GLY A 289 -4.97 11.01 -34.39
CA GLY A 289 -6.15 10.21 -34.70
C GLY A 289 -6.97 10.80 -35.85
N TRP A 290 -7.15 12.12 -35.87
CA TRP A 290 -7.84 12.83 -36.96
C TRP A 290 -7.10 12.69 -38.29
N GLY A 291 -5.77 12.87 -38.29
CA GLY A 291 -4.94 12.74 -39.47
C GLY A 291 -5.03 11.33 -40.08
N LEU A 292 -4.93 10.30 -39.25
CA LEU A 292 -5.11 8.89 -39.67
C LEU A 292 -6.52 8.65 -40.24
N PHE A 293 -7.54 9.19 -39.58
CA PHE A 293 -8.93 9.01 -40.00
C PHE A 293 -9.24 9.67 -41.35
N ARG A 294 -8.65 10.84 -41.61
CA ARG A 294 -8.86 11.61 -42.86
C ARG A 294 -8.27 10.92 -44.10
N THR A 295 -7.36 9.96 -43.94
CA THR A 295 -6.74 9.25 -45.08
C THR A 295 -7.74 8.44 -45.92
N GLY A 296 -8.90 8.09 -45.37
CA GLY A 296 -9.92 7.29 -46.07
C GLY A 296 -9.60 5.80 -46.16
N ALA A 297 -8.39 5.37 -45.79
CA ALA A 297 -8.01 3.96 -45.77
C ALA A 297 -8.61 3.27 -44.52
N PRO A 298 -9.40 2.18 -44.67
CA PRO A 298 -10.09 1.55 -43.54
C PRO A 298 -9.17 1.13 -42.40
N ALA A 299 -7.97 0.61 -42.73
CA ALA A 299 -6.98 0.21 -41.73
C ALA A 299 -6.46 1.40 -40.91
N LEU A 300 -6.18 2.53 -41.57
CA LEU A 300 -5.69 3.74 -40.88
C LEU A 300 -6.80 4.43 -40.09
N GLN A 301 -8.05 4.37 -40.58
CA GLN A 301 -9.22 4.84 -39.83
C GLN A 301 -9.41 4.05 -38.53
N LEU A 302 -9.25 2.72 -38.57
CA LEU A 302 -9.27 1.89 -37.38
C LEU A 302 -8.15 2.29 -36.40
N CYS A 303 -6.92 2.49 -36.89
CA CYS A 303 -5.83 2.98 -36.05
C CYS A 303 -6.14 4.35 -35.41
N GLY A 304 -6.72 5.29 -36.17
CA GLY A 304 -7.14 6.59 -35.66
C GLY A 304 -8.20 6.47 -34.56
N ALA A 305 -9.20 5.61 -34.76
CA ALA A 305 -10.22 5.31 -33.76
C ALA A 305 -9.62 4.71 -32.48
N LEU A 306 -8.65 3.81 -32.61
CA LEU A 306 -7.93 3.22 -31.47
C LEU A 306 -7.11 4.27 -30.69
N VAL A 307 -6.45 5.20 -31.39
CA VAL A 307 -5.73 6.32 -30.75
C VAL A 307 -6.68 7.20 -29.95
N TRP A 308 -7.85 7.54 -30.50
CA TRP A 308 -8.85 8.32 -29.76
C TRP A 308 -9.44 7.55 -28.58
N ALA A 309 -9.74 6.26 -28.74
CA ALA A 309 -10.18 5.41 -27.63
C ALA A 309 -9.15 5.37 -26.50
N ALA A 310 -7.85 5.29 -26.84
CA ALA A 310 -6.76 5.38 -25.88
C ALA A 310 -6.69 6.75 -25.19
N ALA A 311 -6.84 7.85 -25.94
CA ALA A 311 -6.85 9.21 -25.37
C ALA A 311 -8.01 9.42 -24.39
N VAL A 312 -9.22 8.98 -24.75
CA VAL A 312 -10.40 9.01 -23.88
C VAL A 312 -10.19 8.14 -22.65
N GLY A 313 -9.67 6.92 -22.82
CA GLY A 313 -9.36 6.03 -21.71
C GLY A 313 -8.35 6.64 -20.74
N MET A 314 -7.30 7.27 -21.25
CA MET A 314 -6.29 7.96 -20.46
C MET A 314 -6.89 9.16 -19.71
N ALA A 315 -7.66 10.02 -20.39
CA ALA A 315 -8.36 11.14 -19.76
C ALA A 315 -9.33 10.66 -18.66
N ALA A 316 -10.04 9.56 -18.89
CA ALA A 316 -10.92 8.96 -17.89
C ALA A 316 -10.15 8.44 -16.67
N VAL A 317 -8.96 7.85 -16.84
CA VAL A 317 -8.10 7.44 -15.71
C VAL A 317 -7.62 8.66 -14.92
N PHE A 318 -7.21 9.73 -15.61
CA PHE A 318 -6.84 10.99 -14.97
C PHE A 318 -7.98 11.62 -14.16
N TRP A 319 -9.21 11.53 -14.69
CA TRP A 319 -10.37 12.14 -14.05
C TRP A 319 -10.95 11.29 -12.91
N LYS A 320 -11.06 9.97 -13.09
CA LYS A 320 -11.63 9.05 -12.08
C LYS A 320 -10.63 8.60 -11.02
N GLY A 321 -9.32 8.72 -11.26
CA GLY A 321 -8.31 8.20 -10.34
C GLY A 321 -8.22 6.67 -10.35
N GLY A 322 -7.21 6.14 -9.65
CA GLY A 322 -6.89 4.71 -9.61
C GLY A 322 -7.51 3.91 -8.45
N ILE A 323 -8.21 4.58 -7.53
CA ILE A 323 -8.83 3.99 -6.34
C ILE A 323 -10.34 4.04 -6.52
N VAL A 324 -11.00 2.89 -6.32
CA VAL A 324 -12.46 2.80 -6.30
C VAL A 324 -12.92 3.12 -4.87
N ASP A 325 -13.82 4.08 -4.71
CA ASP A 325 -14.40 4.40 -3.41
C ASP A 325 -15.02 3.14 -2.79
N GLY A 326 -14.57 2.81 -1.58
CA GLY A 326 -15.31 1.90 -0.72
C GLY A 326 -16.59 2.62 -0.35
N GLY A 327 -17.71 2.22 -0.94
CA GLY A 327 -19.01 2.78 -0.59
C GLY A 327 -19.20 2.74 0.93
N ASP A 328 -19.71 3.85 1.46
CA ASP A 328 -20.09 4.00 2.86
C ASP A 328 -21.19 2.99 3.21
N GLU A 329 -20.83 1.79 3.64
CA GLU A 329 -21.69 1.01 4.52
C GLU A 329 -21.63 1.66 5.91
N GLY A 330 -22.53 2.62 6.14
CA GLY A 330 -22.70 3.24 7.45
C GLY A 330 -23.17 4.69 7.50
N THR A 331 -23.67 5.28 6.42
CA THR A 331 -24.46 6.52 6.57
C THR A 331 -25.89 6.13 6.95
N GLN A 332 -26.13 5.87 8.24
CA GLN A 332 -27.47 6.09 8.77
C GLN A 332 -27.75 7.59 8.59
N GLY A 333 -28.68 7.90 7.68
CA GLY A 333 -29.17 9.26 7.50
C GLY A 333 -29.68 9.84 8.83
N PRO A 334 -29.77 11.16 8.95
CA PRO A 334 -30.30 11.78 10.16
C PRO A 334 -31.69 11.22 10.44
N GLN A 335 -31.84 10.50 11.55
CA GLN A 335 -33.15 10.16 12.09
C GLN A 335 -33.90 11.47 12.31
N LYS A 336 -34.91 11.71 11.48
CA LYS A 336 -35.94 12.71 11.73
C LYS A 336 -36.51 12.48 13.13
N GLY A 337 -36.65 13.57 13.86
CA GLY A 337 -36.88 13.61 15.30
C GLY A 337 -37.98 12.67 15.81
N ALA A 338 -37.62 11.93 16.86
CA ALA A 338 -38.59 11.49 17.85
C ALA A 338 -39.11 12.73 18.58
N ALA A 339 -40.40 13.00 18.41
CA ALA A 339 -41.12 14.01 19.17
C ALA A 339 -41.01 13.71 20.67
N ALA A 340 -40.70 14.73 21.45
CA ALA A 340 -40.76 14.69 22.91
C ALA A 340 -42.19 14.40 23.37
N PRO A 341 -42.42 13.49 24.34
CA PRO A 341 -43.72 13.34 24.96
C PRO A 341 -44.06 14.60 25.79
N ALA A 342 -45.29 15.08 25.63
CA ALA A 342 -45.84 16.24 26.31
C ALA A 342 -45.79 16.09 27.85
N PRO A 343 -45.60 17.19 28.59
CA PRO A 343 -45.68 17.17 30.05
C PRO A 343 -47.11 16.89 30.50
N ALA A 344 -47.25 15.90 31.39
CA ALA A 344 -48.50 15.62 32.09
C ALA A 344 -48.88 16.84 32.96
N ALA A 345 -50.13 17.26 32.83
CA ALA A 345 -50.73 18.27 33.70
C ALA A 345 -50.80 17.75 35.14
N SER A 346 -50.33 18.57 36.08
CA SER A 346 -50.68 18.56 37.50
C SER A 346 -50.66 20.01 37.99
#